data_AF-W0HWB7-F1
#
_entry.id   AF-W0HWB7-F1
#
_cell.length_a   1.000
_cell.length_b   1.000
_cell.length_c   1.000
_cell.angle_alpha   90.00
_cell.angle_beta   90.00
_cell.angle_gamma   90.00
#
_symmetry.space_group_name_H-M   'P 1'
#
loop_
_entity.id
_entity.type
_entity.pdbx_description
1 polymer ?
#
loop_
_entity_poly.entity_id
_entity_poly.type
_entity_poly.pdbx_seq_one_letter_code
_entity_poly.pdbx_strand_id
1 'polypeptide(L)'
;MKNLVIDLLIKMAKADVQTKELTAQVEAQSLLLAALVLTVGKGIPASMSSNIQKAILSAPEASAEILSSDADLLLAHFDRLISVSHFVEENADSQLAHH
;
A
#
# COMPACT_ATOMS: atom_id res chain seq x y z
N MET A 1 14.78 -17.93 34.17
CA MET A 1 14.71 -18.44 32.78
C MET A 1 13.27 -18.63 32.28
N LYS A 2 12.33 -19.23 33.05
CA LYS A 2 10.92 -19.38 32.63
C LYS A 2 10.22 -18.07 32.24
N ASN A 3 10.43 -16.98 33.00
CA ASN A 3 9.80 -15.68 32.69
C ASN A 3 10.31 -15.06 31.38
N LEU A 4 11.60 -15.22 31.04
CA LEU A 4 12.17 -14.68 29.80
C LEU A 4 11.59 -15.34 28.55
N VAL A 5 11.35 -16.66 28.62
CA VAL A 5 10.71 -17.40 27.51
C VAL A 5 9.26 -16.96 27.35
N ILE A 6 8.53 -16.77 28.46
CA ILE A 6 7.15 -16.28 28.44
C ILE A 6 7.08 -14.86 27.88
N ASP A 7 7.97 -13.96 28.31
CA ASP A 7 8.04 -12.58 27.80
C ASP A 7 8.36 -12.54 26.30
N LEU A 8 9.26 -13.40 25.82
CA LEU A 8 9.56 -13.52 24.40
C LEU A 8 8.34 -14.00 23.61
N LEU A 9 7.64 -15.04 24.08
CA LEU A 9 6.43 -15.55 23.44
C LEU A 9 5.33 -14.49 23.37
N ILE A 10 5.14 -13.71 24.44
CA ILE A 10 4.19 -12.59 24.46
C ILE A 10 4.59 -11.51 23.45
N LYS A 11 5.89 -11.20 23.34
CA LYS A 11 6.40 -10.20 22.39
C LYS A 11 6.19 -10.64 20.94
N MET A 12 6.43 -11.92 20.64
CA MET A 12 6.18 -12.49 19.32
C MET A 12 4.68 -12.49 18.97
N ALA A 13 3.81 -12.83 19.92
CA ALA A 13 2.36 -12.78 19.71
C ALA A 13 1.86 -11.35 19.41
N LYS A 14 2.41 -10.34 20.11
CA LYS A 14 2.10 -8.92 19.81
C LYS A 14 2.58 -8.50 18.42
N ALA A 15 3.78 -8.91 18.02
CA ALA A 15 4.33 -8.60 16.69
C ALA A 15 3.50 -9.25 15.57
N ASP A 16 3.01 -10.47 15.77
CA ASP A 16 2.12 -11.16 14.82
C ASP A 16 0.79 -10.41 14.63
N VAL A 17 0.16 -9.98 15.73
CA VAL A 17 -1.08 -9.18 15.67
C VAL A 17 -0.86 -7.84 14.97
N GLN A 18 0.24 -7.14 15.27
CA GLN A 18 0.57 -5.87 14.60
C GLN A 18 0.82 -6.04 13.11
N THR A 19 1.47 -7.14 12.71
CA THR A 19 1.71 -7.46 11.30
C THR A 19 0.41 -7.74 10.56
N LYS A 20 -0.53 -8.46 11.20
CA LYS A 20 -1.87 -8.72 10.65
C LYS A 20 -2.67 -7.44 10.47
N GLU A 21 -2.65 -6.54 11.45
CA GLU A 21 -3.32 -5.24 11.37
C GLU A 21 -2.74 -4.39 10.23
N LEU A 22 -1.41 -4.32 10.13
CA LEU A 22 -0.74 -3.60 9.04
C LEU A 22 -1.12 -4.17 7.67
N THR A 23 -1.19 -5.50 7.56
CA THR A 23 -1.60 -6.18 6.32
C THR A 23 -3.05 -5.83 5.96
N ALA A 24 -3.98 -5.93 6.91
CA ALA A 24 -5.38 -5.57 6.70
C ALA A 24 -5.54 -4.09 6.31
N GLN A 25 -4.74 -3.20 6.91
CA GLN A 25 -4.73 -1.78 6.59
C GLN A 25 -4.25 -1.53 5.15
N VAL A 26 -3.19 -2.21 4.70
CA VAL A 26 -2.70 -2.12 3.32
C VAL A 26 -3.74 -2.68 2.34
N GLU A 27 -4.39 -3.79 2.67
CA GLU A 27 -5.46 -4.38 1.84
C GLU A 27 -6.66 -3.44 1.71
N ALA A 28 -7.11 -2.83 2.81
CA ALA A 28 -8.22 -1.88 2.80
C ALA A 28 -7.90 -0.63 1.97
N GLN A 29 -6.68 -0.11 2.06
CA GLN A 29 -6.23 1.01 1.23
C GLN A 29 -6.15 0.64 -0.24
N SER A 30 -5.71 -0.58 -0.55
CA SER A 30 -5.68 -1.11 -1.91
C SER A 30 -7.09 -1.20 -2.51
N LEU A 31 -8.05 -1.67 -1.72
CA LEU A 31 -9.45 -1.79 -2.11
C LEU A 31 -10.08 -0.42 -2.37
N LEU A 32 -9.78 0.57 -1.51
CA LEU A 32 -10.24 1.95 -1.66
C LEU A 32 -9.68 2.61 -2.92
N LEU A 33 -8.39 2.43 -3.21
CA LEU A 33 -7.78 2.95 -4.43
C LEU A 33 -8.43 2.33 -5.68
N ALA A 34 -8.61 1.01 -5.68
CA ALA A 34 -9.28 0.31 -6.78
C ALA A 34 -10.71 0.84 -6.99
N ALA A 35 -11.47 1.02 -5.90
CA ALA A 35 -12.81 1.59 -5.96
C ALA A 35 -12.81 3.03 -6.51
N LEU A 36 -11.83 3.86 -6.14
CA LEU A 36 -11.67 5.22 -6.67
C LEU A 36 -11.34 5.22 -8.16
N VAL A 37 -10.43 4.37 -8.62
CA VAL A 37 -10.07 4.16 -10.04
C VAL A 37 -11.30 3.77 -10.85
N LEU A 38 -12.04 2.75 -10.38
CA LEU A 38 -13.27 2.25 -11.02
C LEU A 38 -14.37 3.32 -11.06
N THR A 39 -14.56 4.06 -9.96
CA THR A 39 -15.61 5.09 -9.86
C THR A 39 -15.34 6.30 -10.75
N VAL A 40 -14.07 6.67 -10.95
CA VAL A 40 -13.69 7.78 -11.83
C VAL A 40 -13.79 7.39 -13.32
N GLY A 41 -13.86 6.09 -13.64
CA GLY A 41 -14.09 5.57 -15.00
C GLY A 41 -13.00 5.91 -16.02
N LYS A 42 -11.87 6.48 -15.57
CA LYS A 42 -10.72 6.90 -16.39
C LYS A 42 -9.36 6.55 -15.77
N GLY A 43 -9.36 5.75 -14.71
CA GLY A 43 -8.16 5.49 -13.90
C GLY A 43 -7.67 6.70 -13.10
N ILE A 44 -6.54 6.54 -12.41
CA ILE A 44 -5.83 7.66 -11.79
C ILE A 44 -5.16 8.47 -12.91
N PRO A 45 -5.45 9.77 -13.06
CA PRO A 45 -4.77 10.59 -14.06
C PRO A 45 -3.26 10.54 -13.87
N ALA A 46 -2.48 10.42 -14.96
CA ALA A 46 -1.03 10.39 -14.89
C ALA A 46 -0.42 11.57 -14.11
N SER A 47 -1.09 12.74 -14.13
CA SER A 47 -0.73 13.91 -13.33
C SER A 47 -0.89 13.70 -11.83
N MET A 48 -1.94 12.99 -11.39
CA MET A 48 -2.14 12.64 -9.98
C MET A 48 -1.07 11.66 -9.51
N SER A 49 -0.80 10.62 -10.30
CA SER A 49 0.25 9.65 -9.98
C SER A 49 1.61 10.32 -9.84
N SER A 50 1.99 11.17 -10.81
CA SER A 50 3.24 11.92 -10.76
C SER A 50 3.30 12.90 -9.57
N ASN A 51 2.19 13.54 -9.20
CA ASN A 51 2.15 14.45 -8.06
C ASN A 51 2.33 13.70 -6.73
N ILE A 52 1.73 12.52 -6.58
CA ILE A 52 1.91 11.66 -5.40
C ILE A 52 3.35 11.17 -5.32
N GLN A 53 3.91 10.69 -6.43
CA GLN A 53 5.31 10.23 -6.50
C GLN A 53 6.30 11.34 -6.09
N LYS A 54 6.08 12.57 -6.60
CA LYS A 54 6.87 13.75 -6.20
C LYS A 54 6.70 14.08 -4.73
N ALA A 55 5.48 14.04 -4.19
CA ALA A 55 5.24 14.31 -2.78
C ALA A 55 5.98 13.30 -1.88
N ILE A 56 5.98 12.01 -2.24
CA ILE A 56 6.70 10.96 -1.50
C ILE A 56 8.21 11.20 -1.56
N LEU A 57 8.76 11.43 -2.75
CA LEU A 57 10.20 11.63 -2.95
C LEU A 57 10.73 12.92 -2.32
N SER A 58 9.91 13.98 -2.25
CA SER A 58 10.28 15.25 -1.61
C SER A 58 10.06 15.27 -0.10
N ALA A 59 9.37 14.28 0.48
CA ALA A 59 9.09 14.26 1.91
C ALA A 59 10.34 14.20 2.80
N PRO A 60 11.39 13.40 2.49
CA PRO A 60 12.65 13.41 3.24
C PRO A 60 13.42 14.73 3.15
N GLU A 61 13.27 15.46 2.04
CA GLU A 61 13.89 16.78 1.86
C GLU A 61 13.15 17.87 2.66
N ALA A 62 11.84 17.68 2.88
CA ALA A 62 10.99 18.62 3.59
C ALA A 62 11.01 18.44 5.12
N SER A 63 11.39 17.26 5.63
CA SER A 63 11.45 16.98 7.07
C SER A 63 12.55 15.99 7.42
N ALA A 64 13.40 16.37 8.39
CA ALA A 64 14.43 15.49 8.93
C ALA A 64 13.86 14.31 9.76
N GLU A 65 12.56 14.34 10.09
CA GLU A 65 11.88 13.24 10.78
C GLU A 65 11.48 12.10 9.81
N ILE A 66 11.46 12.38 8.50
CA ILE A 66 11.09 11.40 7.47
C ILE A 66 12.37 10.81 6.90
N LEU A 67 12.58 9.52 7.14
CA LEU A 67 13.74 8.80 6.61
C LEU A 67 13.54 8.51 5.12
N SER A 68 14.61 8.59 4.34
CA SER A 68 14.58 8.20 2.92
C SER A 68 14.11 6.76 2.72
N SER A 69 14.47 5.85 3.63
CA SER A 69 14.01 4.45 3.60
C SER A 69 12.49 4.30 3.72
N ASP A 70 11.85 5.19 4.48
CA ASP A 70 10.40 5.16 4.67
C ASP A 70 9.68 5.69 3.44
N ALA A 71 10.25 6.72 2.80
CA ALA A 71 9.79 7.23 1.51
C ALA A 71 9.95 6.19 0.38
N ASP A 72 11.07 5.46 0.35
CA ASP A 72 11.30 4.37 -0.60
C ASP A 72 10.28 3.24 -0.44
N LEU A 73 9.98 2.86 0.81
CA LEU A 73 8.97 1.85 1.12
C LEU A 73 7.58 2.31 0.67
N LEU A 74 7.22 3.56 0.95
CA LEU A 74 5.94 4.15 0.57
C LEU A 74 5.78 4.22 -0.96
N LEU A 75 6.87 4.57 -1.67
CA LEU A 75 6.90 4.58 -3.13
C LEU A 75 6.68 3.18 -3.72
N ALA A 76 7.35 2.16 -3.18
CA ALA A 76 7.18 0.78 -3.64
C ALA A 76 5.74 0.26 -3.44
N HIS A 77 5.10 0.63 -2.32
CA HIS A 77 3.69 0.31 -2.10
C HIS A 77 2.77 1.04 -3.08
N PHE A 78 3.02 2.32 -3.34
CA PHE A 78 2.25 3.11 -4.29
C PHE A 78 2.34 2.54 -5.71
N ASP A 79 3.54 2.23 -6.21
CA ASP A 79 3.73 1.66 -7.55
C ASP A 79 3.02 0.30 -7.70
N ARG A 80 3.07 -0.54 -6.65
CA ARG A 80 2.35 -1.83 -6.62
C ARG A 80 0.83 -1.64 -6.71
N LEU A 81 0.28 -0.65 -6.03
CA LEU A 81 -1.15 -0.34 -6.05
C LEU A 81 -1.63 0.07 -7.45
N ILE A 82 -0.85 0.92 -8.13
CA ILE A 82 -1.15 1.34 -9.51
C ILE A 82 -1.10 0.14 -10.45
N SER A 83 -0.08 -0.70 -10.32
CA SER A 83 0.09 -1.90 -11.16
C SER A 83 -1.08 -2.89 -10.99
N VAL A 84 -1.52 -3.16 -9.76
CA VAL A 84 -2.68 -4.02 -9.49
C VAL A 84 -3.96 -3.41 -10.05
N SER A 85 -4.15 -2.11 -9.90
CA SER A 85 -5.34 -1.41 -10.39
C SER A 85 -5.44 -1.48 -11.92
N HIS A 86 -4.33 -1.24 -12.64
CA HIS A 86 -4.28 -1.41 -14.09
C HIS A 86 -4.49 -2.86 -14.53
N PHE A 87 -3.90 -3.82 -13.81
CA PHE A 87 -4.14 -5.24 -14.10
C PHE A 87 -5.62 -5.60 -14.00
N VAL A 88 -6.32 -5.10 -12.96
CA VAL A 88 -7.76 -5.31 -12.82
C VAL A 88 -8.53 -4.62 -13.94
N GLU A 89 -8.20 -3.38 -14.31
CA GLU A 89 -8.83 -2.67 -15.43
C GLU A 89 -8.71 -3.44 -16.75
N GLU A 90 -7.51 -3.90 -17.11
CA GLU A 90 -7.25 -4.65 -18.34
C GLU A 90 -7.93 -6.03 -18.37
N ASN A 91 -8.05 -6.70 -17.22
CA ASN A 91 -8.52 -8.09 -17.14
C ASN A 91 -10.00 -8.22 -16.71
N ALA A 92 -10.59 -7.20 -16.07
CA ALA A 92 -12.02 -7.20 -15.71
C ALA A 92 -12.91 -7.03 -16.94
N ASP A 93 -12.51 -6.21 -17.91
CA ASP A 93 -13.22 -6.06 -19.18
C ASP A 93 -13.13 -7.34 -20.05
N SER A 94 -12.03 -8.09 -19.93
CA SER A 94 -11.84 -9.34 -20.68
C SER A 94 -12.70 -10.50 -20.17
N GLN A 95 -13.16 -10.49 -18.91
CA GLN A 95 -14.05 -11.53 -18.37
C GLN A 95 -15.54 -11.28 -18.69
N LEU A 96 -15.93 -10.04 -18.99
CA LEU A 96 -17.30 -9.71 -19.39
C LEU A 96 -17.59 -10.01 -20.88
N ALA A 97 -16.56 -10.22 -21.71
CA ALA A 97 -16.69 -10.51 -23.14
C ALA A 97 -16.87 -12.01 -23.47
N HIS A 98 -16.88 -12.89 -22.49
CA HIS A 98 -16.97 -14.35 -22.66
C HIS A 98 -18.17 -15.00 -21.96
N HIS A 99 -19.21 -14.22 -21.62
CA HIS A 99 -20.42 -14.75 -21.03
C HIS A 99 -21.70 -14.27 -21.72
#